data_AF-A0A959LLV3-F1
#
_entry.id   AF-A0A959LLV3-F1
#
_cell.length_a   1.000
_cell.length_b   1.000
_cell.length_c   1.000
_cell.angle_alpha   90.00
_cell.angle_beta   90.00
_cell.angle_gamma   90.00
#
_symmetry.space_group_name_H-M   'P 1'
#
loop_
_entity.id
_entity.type
_entity.pdbx_description
1 polymer ?
#
loop_
_entity_poly.entity_id
_entity_poly.type
_entity_poly.pdbx_seq_one_letter_code
_entity_poly.pdbx_strand_id
1 'polypeptide(L)'
;MALRIYFRQLQNHDANGQSKIYKPRAGMPAIPQNMELVNGTVPKPDWEDMTDHVSGLESLKLTWTNERNDEGDPALNGSFQFKRAASASLTLNGKAYEYVKEWCEDDIAAALNAVEVKILDTGCDQEFYGWAIRSKELTSCEDEDCSYSVTLSQKDDPYHCIQKTLINDNHQFWFQEQPQGGKLHPRFTYCNEIRPNGMLIGVWYMISLLGSLVMTILWTVVILTGNIGGLIRKLFKWLNKGKVPQWLNAILPPGSDTIDEAKEKLKAMYIEGSGCGREHPAPLIRDYIQNVCDKCGVKVDQVTCPIFFSPILRSPAGEFVEASSGNESGPNPYYNACYLYAPYEKGVRRYSGMIGFGSAIQEDTTTFYQVNNAPNIPLSDFLNQLKGVYNADWYIKYVNGAPYLYFWRKDWFYREPAIYDFRKDSADRLKLLQGVCFEWNEVNYPASAKGLYAIDPQDLAGNEAAPQMGGTVDFALNDSNKLFQGILSKEVKYIGATKFRLDGANTDYLYDAMQQLLNGQALNPHIHSHMKHIIPWIREYADYALLLKNDTCELGKIIIWDGASRLHAKAVKDMVPMATDLQSSPVPNPNPR
;
A
#
# COMPACT_ATOMS: atom_id res chain seq x y z
N MET A 1 -33.76 -30.66 -12.73
CA MET A 1 -33.76 -29.26 -12.24
C MET A 1 -34.61 -28.47 -13.20
N ALA A 2 -35.59 -27.70 -12.72
CA ALA A 2 -36.37 -26.81 -13.57
C ALA A 2 -35.89 -25.38 -13.32
N LEU A 3 -34.99 -24.91 -14.17
CA LEU A 3 -34.52 -23.53 -14.13
C LEU A 3 -35.52 -22.64 -14.87
N ARG A 4 -35.83 -21.48 -14.30
CA ARG A 4 -36.56 -20.40 -14.97
C ARG A 4 -35.64 -19.22 -15.19
N ILE A 5 -35.77 -18.55 -16.32
CA ILE A 5 -34.95 -17.39 -16.68
C ILE A 5 -35.84 -16.18 -16.94
N TYR A 6 -35.45 -15.06 -16.35
CA TYR A 6 -36.18 -13.80 -16.40
C TYR A 6 -35.28 -12.71 -16.96
N PHE A 7 -35.82 -11.90 -17.86
CA PHE A 7 -35.11 -10.76 -18.47
C PHE A 7 -35.71 -9.43 -18.00
N ARG A 8 -34.87 -8.40 -17.89
CA ARG A 8 -35.30 -7.00 -17.84
C ARG A 8 -34.26 -6.10 -18.51
N GLN A 9 -34.63 -4.90 -18.93
CA GLN A 9 -33.64 -3.94 -19.44
C GLN A 9 -32.76 -3.41 -18.29
N LEU A 10 -31.45 -3.32 -18.51
CA LEU A 10 -30.51 -2.78 -17.53
C LEU A 10 -30.82 -1.30 -17.26
N GLN A 11 -31.25 -1.01 -16.03
CA GLN A 11 -31.43 0.36 -15.55
C GLN A 11 -30.10 0.91 -15.03
N ASN A 12 -29.61 1.99 -15.61
CA ASN A 12 -28.45 2.72 -15.08
C ASN A 12 -28.89 3.62 -13.91
N HIS A 13 -28.01 3.79 -12.93
CA HIS A 13 -28.20 4.70 -11.82
C HIS A 13 -26.95 5.59 -11.68
N ASP A 14 -27.13 6.84 -11.23
CA ASP A 14 -26.00 7.67 -10.82
C ASP A 14 -25.55 7.36 -9.38
N ALA A 15 -24.51 8.07 -8.92
CA ALA A 15 -23.99 7.95 -7.56
C ALA A 15 -25.03 8.25 -6.46
N ASN A 16 -26.13 8.95 -6.79
CA ASN A 16 -27.22 9.27 -5.87
C ASN A 16 -28.39 8.27 -6.00
N GLY A 17 -28.24 7.22 -6.80
CA GLY A 17 -29.28 6.21 -7.04
C GLY A 17 -30.37 6.64 -8.02
N GLN A 18 -30.26 7.81 -8.67
CA GLN A 18 -31.27 8.28 -9.62
C GLN A 18 -31.19 7.51 -10.93
N SER A 19 -32.34 7.03 -11.43
CA SER A 19 -32.45 6.32 -12.70
C SER A 19 -32.00 7.18 -13.89
N LYS A 20 -31.09 6.65 -14.69
CA LYS A 20 -30.56 7.26 -15.91
C LYS A 20 -30.79 6.37 -17.13
N ILE A 21 -30.97 6.99 -18.28
CA ILE A 21 -31.01 6.34 -19.59
C ILE A 21 -30.10 7.06 -20.57
N TYR A 22 -29.63 6.34 -21.59
CA TYR A 22 -28.88 6.95 -22.68
C TYR A 22 -29.83 7.65 -23.64
N LYS A 23 -29.55 8.93 -23.96
CA LYS A 23 -30.22 9.66 -25.04
C LYS A 23 -29.20 10.40 -25.89
N PRO A 24 -29.50 10.66 -27.18
CA PRO A 24 -28.70 11.56 -27.98
C PRO A 24 -28.64 12.93 -27.33
N ARG A 25 -27.44 13.51 -27.26
CA ARG A 25 -27.23 14.88 -26.80
C ARG A 25 -28.06 15.84 -27.65
N ALA A 26 -28.73 16.80 -27.00
CA ALA A 26 -29.61 17.73 -27.69
C ALA A 26 -28.91 18.45 -28.86
N GLY A 27 -29.48 18.36 -30.06
CA GLY A 27 -28.95 18.97 -31.28
C GLY A 27 -27.85 18.18 -32.00
N MET A 28 -27.47 17.00 -31.51
CA MET A 28 -26.50 16.11 -32.16
C MET A 28 -27.21 14.95 -32.90
N PRO A 29 -26.62 14.40 -33.97
CA PRO A 29 -27.15 13.20 -34.61
C PRO A 29 -27.13 12.01 -33.64
N ALA A 30 -28.14 11.16 -33.77
CA ALA A 30 -28.38 10.01 -32.92
C ALA A 30 -27.43 8.85 -33.27
N ILE A 31 -26.17 9.00 -32.86
CA ILE A 31 -25.11 8.00 -33.02
C ILE A 31 -24.49 7.68 -31.65
N PRO A 32 -23.92 6.48 -31.44
CA PRO A 32 -23.41 6.05 -30.14
C PRO A 32 -22.43 7.02 -29.45
N GLN A 33 -21.64 7.75 -30.25
CA GLN A 33 -20.64 8.72 -29.77
C GLN A 33 -21.26 9.98 -29.15
N ASN A 34 -22.53 10.26 -29.45
CA ASN A 34 -23.25 11.45 -28.99
C ASN A 34 -24.24 11.13 -27.88
N MET A 35 -24.18 9.94 -27.28
CA MET A 35 -25.09 9.55 -26.21
C MET A 35 -24.64 10.15 -24.88
N GLU A 36 -25.60 10.66 -24.11
CA GLU A 36 -25.40 11.14 -22.74
C GLU A 36 -26.39 10.46 -21.78
N LEU A 37 -25.98 10.33 -20.51
CA LEU A 37 -26.84 9.83 -19.45
C LEU A 37 -27.76 10.95 -18.98
N VAL A 38 -29.06 10.80 -19.20
CA VAL A 38 -30.10 11.72 -18.74
C VAL A 38 -31.02 11.04 -17.75
N ASN A 39 -31.72 11.81 -16.91
CA ASN A 39 -32.74 11.27 -16.01
C ASN A 39 -33.84 10.56 -16.80
N GLY A 40 -34.16 9.33 -16.42
CA GLY A 40 -35.23 8.55 -17.03
C GLY A 40 -35.19 7.08 -16.63
N THR A 41 -36.27 6.37 -16.97
CA THR A 41 -36.43 4.94 -16.73
C THR A 41 -36.41 4.20 -18.07
N VAL A 42 -35.82 3.01 -18.09
CA VAL A 42 -35.86 2.13 -19.27
C VAL A 42 -37.30 1.71 -19.60
N PRO A 43 -37.63 1.46 -20.88
CA PRO A 43 -38.99 1.08 -21.29
C PRO A 43 -39.56 -0.16 -20.60
N LYS A 44 -38.74 -1.20 -20.37
CA LYS A 44 -39.15 -2.48 -19.77
C LYS A 44 -38.32 -2.76 -18.50
N PRO A 45 -38.63 -2.08 -17.37
CA PRO A 45 -37.83 -2.18 -16.13
C PRO A 45 -38.15 -3.42 -15.29
N ASP A 46 -39.30 -4.06 -15.53
CA ASP A 46 -39.79 -5.21 -14.77
C ASP A 46 -39.27 -6.54 -15.34
N TRP A 47 -39.21 -7.56 -14.48
CA TRP A 47 -38.79 -8.91 -14.86
C TRP A 47 -39.86 -9.63 -15.68
N GLU A 48 -39.51 -10.07 -16.88
CA GLU A 48 -40.34 -10.89 -17.76
C GLU A 48 -39.81 -12.32 -17.82
N ASP A 49 -40.70 -13.33 -17.69
CA ASP A 49 -40.34 -14.73 -17.83
C ASP A 49 -40.06 -15.06 -19.30
N MET A 50 -38.85 -15.57 -19.57
CA MET A 50 -38.36 -15.92 -20.90
C MET A 50 -38.06 -17.42 -21.03
N THR A 51 -38.45 -18.23 -20.05
CA THR A 51 -38.07 -19.66 -19.95
C THR A 51 -38.41 -20.45 -21.20
N ASP A 52 -39.61 -20.28 -21.75
CA ASP A 52 -40.06 -21.01 -22.95
C ASP A 52 -39.37 -20.55 -24.25
N HIS A 53 -38.58 -19.48 -24.17
CA HIS A 53 -37.90 -18.83 -25.29
C HIS A 53 -36.38 -18.94 -25.23
N VAL A 54 -35.84 -19.71 -24.27
CA VAL A 54 -34.41 -19.94 -24.09
C VAL A 54 -34.12 -21.44 -24.09
N SER A 55 -33.27 -21.89 -25.00
CA SER A 55 -32.79 -23.27 -25.08
C SER A 55 -31.38 -23.40 -24.51
N GLY A 56 -31.02 -24.60 -24.02
CA GLY A 56 -29.72 -24.87 -23.41
C GLY A 56 -29.66 -24.63 -21.90
N LEU A 57 -30.79 -24.32 -21.25
CA LEU A 57 -30.89 -24.12 -19.80
C LEU A 57 -30.44 -25.34 -19.01
N GLU A 58 -30.71 -26.55 -19.51
CA GLU A 58 -30.28 -27.82 -18.93
C GLU A 58 -28.76 -28.00 -18.87
N SER A 59 -28.03 -27.29 -19.74
CA SER A 59 -26.57 -27.30 -19.80
C SER A 59 -25.93 -26.08 -19.12
N LEU A 60 -26.75 -25.20 -18.53
CA LEU A 60 -26.30 -23.94 -17.97
C LEU A 60 -25.36 -24.18 -16.78
N LYS A 61 -24.10 -23.84 -16.99
CA LYS A 61 -23.09 -23.76 -15.93
C LYS A 61 -22.83 -22.29 -15.64
N LEU A 62 -23.17 -21.86 -14.43
CA LEU A 62 -22.80 -20.55 -13.92
C LEU A 62 -21.44 -20.70 -13.23
N THR A 63 -20.49 -19.86 -13.63
CA THR A 63 -19.16 -19.85 -13.04
C THR A 63 -18.88 -18.44 -12.54
N TRP A 64 -18.62 -18.30 -11.24
CA TRP A 64 -18.22 -17.03 -10.66
C TRP A 64 -16.69 -16.97 -10.63
N THR A 65 -16.14 -15.81 -11.01
CA THR A 65 -14.71 -15.46 -11.04
C THR A 65 -13.73 -16.59 -10.72
N ASN A 66 -13.39 -17.38 -11.73
CA ASN A 66 -12.13 -18.13 -11.77
C ASN A 66 -11.36 -17.65 -13.01
N GLU A 67 -10.04 -17.56 -12.90
CA GLU A 67 -9.15 -17.31 -14.04
C GLU A 67 -9.49 -18.37 -15.12
N ARG A 68 -9.76 -17.96 -16.36
CA ARG A 68 -10.08 -18.88 -17.46
C ARG A 68 -9.29 -18.55 -18.72
N ASN A 69 -8.88 -19.59 -19.45
CA ASN A 69 -8.21 -19.45 -20.76
C ASN A 69 -9.22 -19.10 -21.87
N ASP A 70 -8.76 -19.07 -23.12
CA ASP A 70 -9.62 -18.68 -24.23
C ASP A 70 -10.83 -19.57 -24.47
N GLU A 71 -10.74 -20.82 -24.02
CA GLU A 71 -11.72 -21.90 -24.19
C GLU A 71 -12.69 -22.02 -22.99
N GLY A 72 -12.51 -21.21 -21.94
CA GLY A 72 -13.33 -21.27 -20.74
C GLY A 72 -12.91 -22.37 -19.76
N ASP A 73 -11.71 -22.93 -19.87
CA ASP A 73 -11.12 -23.80 -18.85
C ASP A 73 -10.41 -22.98 -17.77
N PRO A 74 -10.23 -23.49 -16.53
CA PRO A 74 -9.43 -22.82 -15.52
C PRO A 74 -8.05 -22.45 -16.08
N ALA A 75 -7.65 -21.18 -15.94
CA ALA A 75 -6.36 -20.71 -16.44
C ALA A 75 -5.23 -21.48 -15.74
N LEU A 76 -4.26 -21.93 -16.53
CA LEU A 76 -3.00 -22.42 -16.00
C LEU A 76 -2.26 -21.25 -15.34
N ASN A 77 -1.66 -21.50 -14.17
CA ASN A 77 -0.86 -20.52 -13.42
C ASN A 77 0.05 -19.70 -14.35
N GLY A 78 -0.26 -18.42 -14.53
CA GLY A 78 0.59 -17.46 -15.26
C GLY A 78 0.00 -16.81 -16.51
N SER A 79 -1.18 -17.22 -17.02
CA SER A 79 -1.86 -16.47 -18.08
C SER A 79 -2.82 -15.42 -17.48
N PHE A 80 -2.37 -14.17 -17.43
CA PHE A 80 -3.13 -13.02 -16.89
C PHE A 80 -4.27 -12.56 -17.81
N GLN A 81 -5.27 -13.39 -18.06
CA GLN A 81 -6.54 -12.91 -18.59
C GLN A 81 -7.68 -13.36 -17.69
N PHE A 82 -8.10 -12.47 -16.78
CA PHE A 82 -9.36 -12.60 -16.07
C PHE A 82 -10.49 -12.45 -17.09
N LYS A 83 -10.94 -13.55 -17.69
CA LYS A 83 -12.20 -13.56 -18.42
C LYS A 83 -13.34 -13.35 -17.43
N ARG A 84 -14.35 -12.58 -17.85
CA ARG A 84 -15.59 -12.44 -17.10
C ARG A 84 -16.11 -13.84 -16.80
N ALA A 85 -16.57 -14.05 -15.57
CA ALA A 85 -17.51 -15.12 -15.25
C ALA A 85 -18.54 -15.18 -16.38
N ALA A 86 -18.54 -16.30 -17.09
CA ALA A 86 -19.35 -16.55 -18.26
C ALA A 86 -20.18 -17.80 -18.01
N SER A 87 -21.43 -17.76 -18.46
CA SER A 87 -22.21 -18.98 -18.54
C SER A 87 -21.78 -19.83 -19.75
N ALA A 88 -22.16 -21.10 -19.75
CA ALA A 88 -22.29 -21.84 -21.00
C ALA A 88 -23.22 -21.08 -21.97
N SER A 89 -23.01 -21.25 -23.28
CA SER A 89 -23.83 -20.58 -24.30
C SER A 89 -25.29 -21.01 -24.20
N LEU A 90 -26.18 -20.03 -24.17
CA LEU A 90 -27.63 -20.18 -24.26
C LEU A 90 -28.07 -19.81 -25.68
N THR A 91 -29.15 -20.42 -26.15
CA THR A 91 -29.76 -20.03 -27.44
C THR A 91 -31.06 -19.30 -27.18
N LEU A 92 -31.16 -18.05 -27.64
CA LEU A 92 -32.36 -17.23 -27.51
C LEU A 92 -33.20 -17.34 -28.78
N ASN A 93 -34.48 -17.64 -28.62
CA ASN A 93 -35.45 -17.81 -29.70
C ASN A 93 -36.71 -16.99 -29.43
N GLY A 94 -37.57 -16.79 -30.43
CA GLY A 94 -38.89 -16.18 -30.28
C GLY A 94 -38.86 -14.85 -29.50
N LYS A 95 -39.64 -14.74 -28.43
CA LYS A 95 -39.76 -13.50 -27.64
C LYS A 95 -38.44 -13.06 -27.01
N ALA A 96 -37.60 -14.00 -26.58
CA ALA A 96 -36.30 -13.68 -25.99
C ALA A 96 -35.33 -13.09 -27.03
N TYR A 97 -35.35 -13.64 -28.25
CA TYR A 97 -34.60 -13.10 -29.39
C TYR A 97 -35.05 -11.67 -29.71
N GLU A 98 -36.35 -11.44 -29.89
CA GLU A 98 -36.91 -10.13 -30.21
C GLU A 98 -36.58 -9.10 -29.11
N TYR A 99 -36.70 -9.50 -27.84
CA TYR A 99 -36.42 -8.62 -26.70
C TYR A 99 -34.97 -8.14 -26.68
N VAL A 100 -34.02 -9.05 -26.91
CA VAL A 100 -32.60 -8.72 -26.92
C VAL A 100 -32.22 -7.95 -28.17
N LYS A 101 -32.76 -8.31 -29.34
CA LYS A 101 -32.53 -7.58 -30.58
C LYS A 101 -32.98 -6.12 -30.49
N GLU A 102 -34.22 -5.90 -30.05
CA GLU A 102 -34.81 -4.56 -29.91
C GLU A 102 -33.93 -3.65 -29.04
N TRP A 103 -33.35 -4.18 -27.96
CA TRP A 103 -32.64 -3.39 -26.96
C TRP A 103 -31.12 -3.31 -27.16
N CYS A 104 -30.49 -4.39 -27.63
CA CYS A 104 -29.04 -4.54 -27.72
C CYS A 104 -28.50 -4.47 -29.16
N GLU A 105 -29.36 -4.39 -30.18
CA GLU A 105 -28.94 -4.24 -31.58
C GLU A 105 -29.66 -3.10 -32.30
N ASP A 106 -31.00 -3.05 -32.23
CA ASP A 106 -31.82 -2.08 -32.97
C ASP A 106 -31.88 -0.69 -32.29
N ASP A 107 -31.70 -0.62 -30.96
CA ASP A 107 -31.72 0.65 -30.22
C ASP A 107 -30.50 1.52 -30.58
N ILE A 108 -30.70 2.84 -30.61
CA ILE A 108 -29.63 3.80 -30.92
C ILE A 108 -28.47 3.70 -29.90
N ALA A 109 -28.78 3.31 -28.67
CA ALA A 109 -27.83 3.06 -27.59
C ALA A 109 -27.41 1.58 -27.47
N ALA A 110 -27.69 0.73 -28.46
CA ALA A 110 -27.42 -0.71 -28.46
C ALA A 110 -26.03 -1.09 -27.93
N ALA A 111 -24.98 -0.35 -28.32
CA ALA A 111 -23.60 -0.57 -27.87
C ALA A 111 -23.39 -0.37 -26.35
N LEU A 112 -24.24 0.42 -25.70
CA LEU A 112 -24.18 0.78 -24.28
C LEU A 112 -25.26 0.08 -23.45
N ASN A 113 -26.34 -0.38 -24.10
CA ASN A 113 -27.43 -1.10 -23.47
C ASN A 113 -27.03 -2.53 -23.09
N ALA A 114 -27.77 -3.09 -22.13
CA ALA A 114 -27.68 -4.49 -21.75
C ALA A 114 -29.04 -5.00 -21.27
N VAL A 115 -29.23 -6.31 -21.32
CA VAL A 115 -30.37 -7.00 -20.69
C VAL A 115 -29.87 -7.69 -19.44
N GLU A 116 -30.48 -7.40 -18.30
CA GLU A 116 -30.21 -8.13 -17.07
C GLU A 116 -30.95 -9.47 -17.06
N VAL A 117 -30.28 -10.48 -16.51
CA VAL A 117 -30.77 -11.85 -16.45
C VAL A 117 -30.81 -12.31 -14.99
N LYS A 118 -31.97 -12.84 -14.59
CA LYS A 118 -32.19 -13.52 -13.32
C LYS A 118 -32.54 -14.97 -13.60
N ILE A 119 -31.93 -15.90 -12.87
CA ILE A 119 -32.20 -17.33 -12.99
C ILE A 119 -32.78 -17.82 -11.66
N LEU A 120 -33.91 -18.51 -11.70
CA LEU A 120 -34.56 -19.11 -10.55
C LEU A 120 -34.43 -20.63 -10.65
N ASP A 121 -33.79 -21.27 -9.67
CA ASP A 121 -33.86 -22.71 -9.50
C ASP A 121 -35.10 -23.08 -8.68
N THR A 122 -36.14 -23.56 -9.36
CA THR A 122 -37.40 -23.94 -8.72
C THR A 122 -37.28 -25.17 -7.83
N GLY A 123 -36.20 -25.95 -7.95
CA GLY A 123 -35.95 -27.11 -7.09
C GLY A 123 -35.39 -26.72 -5.72
N CYS A 124 -34.62 -25.63 -5.66
CA CYS A 124 -33.95 -25.15 -4.45
C CYS A 124 -34.51 -23.82 -3.91
N ASP A 125 -35.48 -23.22 -4.60
CA ASP A 125 -36.03 -21.88 -4.33
C ASP A 125 -34.93 -20.81 -4.21
N GLN A 126 -33.92 -20.92 -5.07
CA GLN A 126 -32.75 -20.06 -5.07
C GLN A 126 -32.71 -19.20 -6.33
N GLU A 127 -32.57 -17.89 -6.14
CA GLU A 127 -32.44 -16.92 -7.22
C GLU A 127 -30.97 -16.53 -7.42
N PHE A 128 -30.52 -16.59 -8.67
CA PHE A 128 -29.21 -16.13 -9.11
C PHE A 128 -29.37 -14.82 -9.87
N TYR A 129 -28.79 -13.77 -9.32
CA TYR A 129 -28.72 -12.43 -9.89
C TYR A 129 -27.31 -12.10 -10.40
N GLY A 130 -27.17 -10.95 -11.06
CA GLY A 130 -25.87 -10.42 -11.43
C GLY A 130 -25.36 -10.95 -12.76
N TRP A 131 -26.25 -11.29 -13.69
CA TRP A 131 -25.92 -11.68 -15.05
C TRP A 131 -26.50 -10.66 -16.03
N ALA A 132 -25.81 -10.41 -17.14
CA ALA A 132 -26.26 -9.54 -18.20
C ALA A 132 -25.87 -10.08 -19.58
N ILE A 133 -26.68 -9.75 -20.57
CA ILE A 133 -26.40 -9.96 -21.99
C ILE A 133 -26.08 -8.58 -22.58
N ARG A 134 -24.94 -8.46 -23.25
CA ARG A 134 -24.51 -7.24 -23.93
C ARG A 134 -24.39 -7.49 -25.43
N SER A 135 -24.45 -6.43 -26.24
CA SER A 135 -24.31 -6.50 -27.71
C SER A 135 -23.10 -7.31 -28.19
N LYS A 136 -21.94 -7.15 -27.53
CA LYS A 136 -20.70 -7.89 -27.85
C LYS A 136 -20.74 -9.40 -27.58
N GLU A 137 -21.72 -9.88 -26.81
CA GLU A 137 -21.90 -11.29 -26.44
C GLU A 137 -22.92 -11.98 -27.36
N LEU A 138 -23.50 -11.24 -28.31
CA LEU A 138 -24.43 -11.77 -29.30
C LEU A 138 -23.64 -12.34 -30.48
N THR A 139 -23.79 -13.62 -30.74
CA THR A 139 -23.33 -14.24 -31.97
C THR A 139 -24.55 -14.55 -32.80
N SER A 140 -24.78 -13.78 -33.88
CA SER A 140 -25.86 -14.04 -34.82
C SER A 140 -25.49 -15.23 -35.71
N CYS A 141 -26.40 -16.18 -35.88
CA CYS A 141 -26.33 -17.13 -36.98
C CYS A 141 -26.93 -16.45 -38.22
N GLU A 142 -26.18 -16.40 -39.33
CA GLU A 142 -26.64 -15.80 -40.60
C GLU A 142 -27.60 -16.72 -41.39
N ASP A 143 -27.91 -17.91 -40.87
CA ASP A 143 -28.82 -18.87 -41.51
C ASP A 143 -30.26 -18.67 -41.02
N GLU A 144 -31.23 -19.11 -41.83
CA GLU A 144 -32.69 -18.81 -41.85
C GLU A 144 -33.49 -18.92 -40.52
N ASP A 145 -32.85 -19.25 -39.39
CA ASP A 145 -33.44 -19.31 -38.06
C ASP A 145 -33.04 -18.10 -37.19
N CYS A 146 -34.01 -17.22 -36.90
CA CYS A 146 -33.88 -16.04 -36.02
C CYS A 146 -33.52 -16.43 -34.56
N SER A 147 -32.25 -16.72 -34.31
CA SER A 147 -31.73 -17.14 -33.01
C SER A 147 -30.41 -16.45 -32.69
N TYR A 148 -30.16 -16.16 -31.40
CA TYR A 148 -28.85 -15.73 -30.92
C TYR A 148 -28.23 -16.81 -30.05
N SER A 149 -26.96 -17.10 -30.28
CA SER A 149 -26.13 -17.75 -29.28
C SER A 149 -25.52 -16.69 -28.37
N VAL A 150 -25.81 -16.76 -27.06
CA VAL A 150 -25.36 -15.77 -26.07
C VAL A 150 -24.67 -16.44 -24.90
N THR A 151 -23.60 -15.82 -24.42
CA THR A 151 -23.00 -16.15 -23.13
C THR A 151 -23.37 -15.08 -22.12
N LEU A 152 -23.93 -15.46 -20.97
CA LEU A 152 -24.23 -14.50 -19.91
C LEU A 152 -22.91 -14.01 -19.30
N SER A 153 -22.75 -12.70 -19.16
CA SER A 153 -21.62 -12.11 -18.46
C SER A 153 -22.02 -11.62 -17.07
N GLN A 154 -21.15 -11.83 -16.08
CA GLN A 154 -21.40 -11.32 -14.72
C GLN A 154 -21.43 -9.78 -14.73
N LYS A 155 -22.51 -9.21 -14.19
CA LYS A 155 -22.66 -7.79 -13.86
C LYS A 155 -21.98 -7.53 -12.52
N ASP A 156 -20.70 -7.16 -12.57
CA ASP A 156 -19.95 -6.73 -11.40
C ASP A 156 -19.34 -5.34 -11.65
N ASP A 157 -20.23 -4.35 -11.78
CA ASP A 157 -19.84 -2.95 -12.04
C ASP A 157 -18.88 -2.41 -10.96
N PRO A 158 -19.06 -2.70 -9.65
CA PRO A 158 -18.09 -2.29 -8.64
C PRO A 158 -16.72 -2.95 -8.82
N TYR A 159 -16.67 -4.24 -9.15
CA TYR A 159 -15.42 -4.95 -9.42
C TYR A 159 -14.71 -4.37 -10.64
N HIS A 160 -15.45 -4.10 -11.72
CA HIS A 160 -14.90 -3.47 -12.91
C HIS A 160 -14.40 -2.05 -12.66
N CYS A 161 -15.06 -1.28 -11.79
CA CYS A 161 -14.58 0.02 -11.38
C CYS A 161 -13.23 -0.10 -10.63
N ILE A 162 -13.11 -1.06 -9.71
CA ILE A 162 -11.88 -1.35 -8.97
C ILE A 162 -10.73 -1.78 -9.90
N GLN A 163 -11.03 -2.54 -10.96
CA GLN A 163 -10.04 -2.99 -11.94
C GLN A 163 -9.52 -1.89 -12.87
N LYS A 164 -10.29 -0.80 -13.06
CA LYS A 164 -9.91 0.30 -13.97
C LYS A 164 -9.36 1.52 -13.23
N THR A 165 -9.73 1.68 -11.97
CA THR A 165 -9.38 2.86 -11.20
C THR A 165 -8.00 2.69 -10.58
N LEU A 166 -7.09 3.59 -10.94
CA LEU A 166 -5.76 3.64 -10.36
C LEU A 166 -5.83 3.97 -8.87
N ILE A 167 -4.95 3.38 -8.06
CA ILE A 167 -4.97 3.60 -6.61
C ILE A 167 -4.73 5.06 -6.23
N ASN A 168 -3.94 5.78 -7.03
CA ASN A 168 -3.60 7.19 -6.87
C ASN A 168 -4.57 8.15 -7.58
N ASP A 169 -5.75 7.70 -8.01
CA ASP A 169 -6.74 8.56 -8.67
C ASP A 169 -7.08 9.78 -7.79
N ASN A 170 -6.90 10.99 -8.31
CA ASN A 170 -6.95 12.19 -7.48
C ASN A 170 -8.35 12.83 -7.36
N HIS A 171 -9.44 12.05 -7.49
CA HIS A 171 -10.81 12.58 -7.38
C HIS A 171 -11.12 13.25 -6.04
N GLN A 172 -10.46 12.83 -4.96
CA GLN A 172 -10.56 13.41 -3.62
C GLN A 172 -9.48 14.46 -3.31
N PHE A 173 -8.60 14.80 -4.27
CA PHE A 173 -7.44 15.68 -4.07
C PHE A 173 -6.45 15.18 -3.00
N TRP A 174 -6.39 13.86 -2.77
CA TRP A 174 -5.49 13.21 -1.81
C TRP A 174 -4.09 12.91 -2.36
N PHE A 175 -3.92 12.81 -3.68
CA PHE A 175 -2.71 12.34 -4.35
C PHE A 175 -2.11 13.43 -5.25
N GLN A 176 -1.77 14.55 -4.62
CA GLN A 176 -1.10 15.70 -5.21
C GLN A 176 -0.09 16.28 -4.21
N GLU A 177 0.85 17.10 -4.67
CA GLU A 177 1.95 17.63 -3.84
C GLU A 177 1.48 18.16 -2.48
N GLN A 178 0.42 18.97 -2.49
CA GLN A 178 -0.28 19.45 -1.30
C GLN A 178 -1.70 18.89 -1.26
N PRO A 179 -1.94 17.76 -0.57
CA PRO A 179 -3.28 17.18 -0.53
C PRO A 179 -4.27 18.11 0.18
N GLN A 180 -5.52 18.13 -0.28
CA GLN A 180 -6.58 18.95 0.31
C GLN A 180 -7.30 18.22 1.46
N GLY A 181 -8.16 18.94 2.18
CA GLY A 181 -8.98 18.36 3.25
C GLY A 181 -8.20 17.91 4.47
N GLY A 182 -7.00 18.45 4.70
CA GLY A 182 -6.14 18.10 5.83
C GLY A 182 -5.44 16.74 5.71
N LYS A 183 -5.52 16.09 4.53
CA LYS A 183 -4.80 14.84 4.27
C LYS A 183 -3.30 15.13 4.13
N LEU A 184 -2.45 14.42 4.87
CA LEU A 184 -0.99 14.51 4.76
C LEU A 184 -0.43 13.10 4.77
N HIS A 185 0.36 12.68 3.78
CA HIS A 185 0.98 11.36 3.80
C HIS A 185 2.31 11.35 4.57
N PRO A 186 2.64 10.31 5.35
CA PRO A 186 3.91 10.25 6.08
C PRO A 186 5.12 10.36 5.13
N ARG A 187 6.12 11.13 5.53
CA ARG A 187 7.39 11.32 4.80
C ARG A 187 8.53 10.63 5.50
N PHE A 188 8.97 9.50 4.96
CA PHE A 188 10.04 8.72 5.55
C PHE A 188 11.39 9.26 5.13
N THR A 189 12.25 9.50 6.13
CA THR A 189 13.65 9.84 5.86
C THR A 189 14.35 8.65 5.26
N TYR A 190 15.15 8.89 4.22
CA TYR A 190 16.08 7.91 3.70
C TYR A 190 17.49 8.49 3.68
N CYS A 191 18.46 7.59 3.70
CA CYS A 191 19.86 7.88 3.59
C CYS A 191 20.45 7.14 2.39
N ASN A 192 21.08 7.86 1.46
CA ASN A 192 21.89 7.22 0.44
C ASN A 192 23.22 6.78 1.04
N GLU A 193 23.43 5.47 1.10
CA GLU A 193 24.66 4.91 1.63
C GLU A 193 25.84 5.21 0.69
N ILE A 194 26.75 6.09 1.13
CA ILE A 194 27.93 6.48 0.36
C ILE A 194 29.00 5.38 0.48
N ARG A 195 29.34 4.76 -0.66
CA ARG A 195 30.37 3.72 -0.74
C ARG A 195 31.53 4.12 -1.66
N PRO A 196 32.79 3.91 -1.27
CA PRO A 196 33.23 3.42 0.04
C PRO A 196 33.05 4.48 1.15
N ASN A 197 32.93 4.04 2.41
CA ASN A 197 32.69 4.93 3.56
C ASN A 197 33.77 6.03 3.72
N GLY A 198 34.98 5.79 3.20
CA GLY A 198 36.06 6.79 3.15
C GLY A 198 35.68 8.09 2.45
N MET A 199 34.77 8.06 1.46
CA MET A 199 34.27 9.28 0.81
C MET A 199 33.44 10.12 1.77
N LEU A 200 32.55 9.50 2.55
CA LEU A 200 31.76 10.19 3.57
C LEU A 200 32.69 10.82 4.63
N ILE A 201 33.67 10.06 5.12
CA ILE A 201 34.66 10.56 6.09
C ILE A 201 35.36 11.81 5.53
N GLY A 202 35.80 11.76 4.27
CA GLY A 202 36.41 12.92 3.60
C GLY A 202 35.49 14.13 3.51
N VAL A 203 34.23 13.94 3.10
CA VAL A 203 33.22 15.02 3.03
C VAL A 203 32.99 15.64 4.40
N TRP A 204 32.75 14.82 5.41
CA TRP A 204 32.51 15.30 6.77
C TRP A 204 33.74 15.95 7.41
N TYR A 205 34.94 15.50 7.06
CA TYR A 205 36.18 16.16 7.48
C TYR A 205 36.31 17.56 6.86
N MET A 206 35.97 17.71 5.58
CA MET A 206 35.92 19.01 4.92
C MET A 206 34.84 19.93 5.52
N ILE A 207 33.65 19.40 5.82
CA ILE A 207 32.60 20.14 6.52
C ILE A 207 33.08 20.57 7.91
N SER A 208 33.78 19.69 8.64
CA SER A 208 34.39 20.02 9.95
C SER A 208 35.39 21.15 9.83
N LEU A 209 36.32 21.10 8.86
CA LEU A 209 37.34 22.13 8.66
C LEU A 209 36.73 23.48 8.31
N LEU A 210 35.82 23.52 7.34
CA LEU A 210 35.15 24.74 6.92
C LEU A 210 34.26 25.29 8.04
N GLY A 211 33.51 24.43 8.72
CA GLY A 211 32.70 24.78 9.88
C GLY A 211 33.54 25.38 11.01
N SER A 212 34.70 24.79 11.32
CA SER A 212 35.64 25.34 12.30
C SER A 212 36.16 26.72 11.91
N LEU A 213 36.53 26.92 10.63
CA LEU A 213 36.98 28.22 10.14
C LEU A 213 35.89 29.28 10.29
N VAL A 214 34.67 28.98 9.84
CA VAL A 214 33.51 29.88 9.93
C VAL A 214 33.21 30.21 11.39
N MET A 215 33.12 29.20 12.26
CA MET A 215 32.82 29.41 13.67
C MET A 215 33.90 30.22 14.38
N THR A 216 35.18 30.03 14.02
CA THR A 216 36.29 30.84 14.57
C THR A 216 36.18 32.31 14.17
N ILE A 217 35.83 32.58 12.91
CA ILE A 217 35.60 33.94 12.40
C ILE A 217 34.40 34.57 13.12
N LEU A 218 33.27 33.86 13.20
CA LEU A 218 32.06 34.34 13.87
C LEU A 218 32.31 34.64 15.36
N TRP A 219 33.00 33.74 16.07
CA TRP A 219 33.39 33.97 17.47
C TRP A 219 34.28 35.19 17.62
N THR A 220 35.25 35.38 16.73
CA THR A 220 36.14 36.56 16.75
C THR A 220 35.34 37.84 16.54
N VAL A 221 34.41 37.86 15.57
CA VAL A 221 33.52 39.00 15.32
C VAL A 221 32.63 39.27 16.54
N VAL A 222 32.04 38.26 17.15
CA VAL A 222 31.18 38.39 18.34
C VAL A 222 31.96 38.92 19.54
N ILE A 223 33.19 38.46 19.74
CA ILE A 223 34.07 38.96 20.82
C ILE A 223 34.46 40.43 20.56
N LEU A 224 34.87 40.77 19.33
CA LEU A 224 35.25 42.14 18.97
C LEU A 224 34.08 43.10 19.13
N THR A 225 32.94 42.78 18.53
CA THR A 225 31.73 43.61 18.59
C THR A 225 31.12 43.64 20.00
N GLY A 226 31.19 42.55 20.76
CA GLY A 226 30.78 42.48 22.15
C GLY A 226 31.64 43.37 23.07
N ASN A 227 32.96 43.33 22.90
CA ASN A 227 33.91 44.17 23.65
C ASN A 227 33.75 45.65 23.29
N ILE A 228 33.71 45.98 22.00
CA ILE A 228 33.48 47.35 21.51
C ILE A 228 32.12 47.86 22.00
N GLY A 229 31.08 47.04 21.90
CA GLY A 229 29.74 47.40 22.36
C GLY A 229 29.62 47.54 23.87
N GLY A 230 30.33 46.71 24.64
CA GLY A 230 30.44 46.84 26.08
C GLY A 230 31.13 48.13 26.48
N LEU A 231 32.20 48.52 25.78
CA LEU A 231 32.90 49.80 25.98
C LEU A 231 32.01 51.00 25.65
N ILE A 232 31.34 51.00 24.49
CA ILE A 232 30.41 52.08 24.10
C ILE A 232 29.26 52.20 25.10
N ARG A 233 28.69 51.08 25.58
CA ARG A 233 27.66 51.08 26.64
C ARG A 233 28.17 51.67 27.95
N LYS A 234 29.38 51.32 28.38
CA LYS A 234 30.00 51.91 29.59
C LYS A 234 30.23 53.41 29.44
N LEU A 235 30.71 53.85 28.27
CA LEU A 235 30.94 55.26 27.96
C LEU A 235 29.63 56.07 27.98
N PHE A 236 28.56 55.56 27.38
CA PHE A 236 27.24 56.22 27.40
C PHE A 236 26.61 56.23 28.79
N LYS A 237 26.74 55.15 29.58
CA LYS A 237 26.30 55.14 30.98
C LYS A 237 27.02 56.20 31.81
N TRP A 238 28.32 56.37 31.58
CA TRP A 238 29.13 57.38 32.26
C TRP A 238 28.75 58.81 31.84
N LEU A 239 28.61 59.07 30.53
CA LEU A 239 28.28 60.40 30.00
C LEU A 239 26.85 60.83 30.28
N ASN A 240 25.89 59.90 30.30
CA ASN A 240 24.46 60.22 30.32
C ASN A 240 23.75 59.85 31.64
N LYS A 241 24.47 59.96 32.77
CA LYS A 241 23.97 59.70 34.14
C LYS A 241 23.17 58.39 34.26
N GLY A 242 23.67 57.32 33.65
CA GLY A 242 23.09 55.98 33.74
C GLY A 242 22.01 55.63 32.69
N LYS A 243 21.62 56.55 31.79
CA LYS A 243 20.63 56.28 30.73
C LYS A 243 21.30 55.85 29.42
N VAL A 244 21.10 54.58 29.02
CA VAL A 244 21.56 54.05 27.72
C VAL A 244 20.45 54.22 26.68
N PRO A 245 20.72 54.85 25.51
CA PRO A 245 19.74 54.94 24.44
C PRO A 245 19.34 53.56 23.91
N GLN A 246 18.04 53.34 23.66
CA GLN A 246 17.51 52.05 23.23
C GLN A 246 18.05 51.62 21.84
N TRP A 247 18.34 52.57 20.96
CA TRP A 247 18.96 52.32 19.65
C TRP A 247 20.38 51.73 19.75
N LEU A 248 21.09 51.98 20.85
CA LEU A 248 22.43 51.44 21.09
C LEU A 248 22.40 49.91 21.30
N ASN A 249 21.26 49.37 21.74
CA ASN A 249 21.03 47.92 21.84
C ASN A 249 20.71 47.28 20.48
N ALA A 250 20.36 48.06 19.45
CA ALA A 250 20.09 47.57 18.10
C ALA A 250 21.34 47.57 17.19
N ILE A 251 22.41 48.28 17.57
CA ILE A 251 23.63 48.46 16.76
C ILE A 251 24.80 47.56 17.23
N LEU A 252 24.67 46.90 18.39
CA LEU A 252 25.72 46.08 18.99
C LEU A 252 25.26 44.63 19.12
N PRO A 253 26.12 43.68 18.73
CA PRO A 253 25.94 42.72 17.62
C PRO A 253 24.71 41.81 17.74
N PRO A 254 24.33 41.10 16.67
CA PRO A 254 23.44 39.94 16.74
C PRO A 254 24.13 38.82 17.56
N GLY A 255 24.11 38.96 18.88
CA GLY A 255 24.70 38.03 19.83
C GLY A 255 23.82 36.80 19.97
N SER A 256 24.44 35.63 20.09
CA SER A 256 23.86 34.27 20.04
C SER A 256 23.17 33.85 18.74
N ASP A 257 22.25 34.64 18.21
CA ASP A 257 21.34 34.16 17.14
C ASP A 257 22.10 33.80 15.85
N THR A 258 23.10 34.60 15.45
CA THR A 258 23.95 34.29 14.28
C THR A 258 24.84 33.06 14.49
N ILE A 259 25.27 32.79 15.73
CA ILE A 259 26.05 31.59 16.05
C ILE A 259 25.15 30.36 15.99
N ASP A 260 23.92 30.46 16.50
CA ASP A 260 22.99 29.34 16.51
C ASP A 260 22.46 29.04 15.10
N GLU A 261 22.18 30.06 14.27
CA GLU A 261 21.92 29.88 12.83
C GLU A 261 23.08 29.17 12.12
N ALA A 262 24.33 29.54 12.42
CA ALA A 262 25.50 28.88 11.84
C ALA A 262 25.63 27.42 12.29
N LYS A 263 25.28 27.10 13.54
CA LYS A 263 25.23 25.72 14.04
C LYS A 263 24.12 24.92 13.36
N GLU A 264 22.93 25.49 13.17
CA GLU A 264 21.84 24.81 12.44
C GLU A 264 22.23 24.54 10.99
N LYS A 265 22.90 25.50 10.33
CA LYS A 265 23.46 25.30 8.98
C LYS A 265 24.48 24.18 8.96
N LEU A 266 25.36 24.15 9.94
CA LEU A 266 26.35 23.08 10.07
C LEU A 266 25.67 21.72 10.25
N LYS A 267 24.70 21.60 11.17
CA LYS A 267 23.92 20.35 11.37
C LYS A 267 23.25 19.87 10.08
N ALA A 268 22.61 20.78 9.34
CA ALA A 268 21.95 20.46 8.09
C ALA A 268 22.96 19.98 7.02
N MET A 269 24.15 20.60 6.95
CA MET A 269 25.23 20.13 6.07
C MET A 269 25.71 18.71 6.40
N TYR A 270 25.77 18.32 7.68
CA TYR A 270 26.14 16.94 8.05
C TYR A 270 25.10 15.91 7.62
N ILE A 271 23.80 16.21 7.83
CA ILE A 271 22.70 15.33 7.41
C ILE A 271 22.62 15.21 5.89
N GLU A 272 22.81 16.30 5.16
CA GLU A 272 22.85 16.27 3.70
C GLU A 272 24.09 15.53 3.20
N GLY A 273 25.25 15.81 3.80
CA GLY A 273 26.52 15.17 3.48
C GLY A 273 26.54 13.67 3.78
N SER A 274 25.70 13.20 4.71
CA SER A 274 25.50 11.77 4.97
C SER A 274 24.56 11.07 4.00
N GLY A 275 23.94 11.81 3.08
CA GLY A 275 22.90 11.31 2.19
C GLY A 275 21.51 11.24 2.83
N CYS A 276 21.33 11.73 4.07
CA CYS A 276 20.09 11.62 4.85
C CYS A 276 19.19 12.87 4.78
N GLY A 277 19.47 13.80 3.87
CA GLY A 277 18.80 15.11 3.77
C GLY A 277 17.44 15.10 3.07
N ARG A 278 16.95 13.93 2.66
CA ARG A 278 15.75 13.79 1.83
C ARG A 278 14.77 12.79 2.41
N GLU A 279 13.52 12.95 2.00
CA GLU A 279 12.40 12.15 2.50
C GLU A 279 11.46 11.77 1.36
N HIS A 280 10.97 10.54 1.37
CA HIS A 280 9.93 10.10 0.45
C HIS A 280 8.57 10.10 1.12
N PRO A 281 7.57 10.77 0.55
CA PRO A 281 6.19 10.56 0.95
C PRO A 281 5.74 9.14 0.61
N ALA A 282 5.10 8.46 1.56
CA ALA A 282 4.56 7.12 1.41
C ALA A 282 3.14 7.08 1.99
N PRO A 283 2.09 7.09 1.15
CA PRO A 283 0.72 6.99 1.63
C PRO A 283 0.44 5.70 2.37
N LEU A 284 -0.57 5.74 3.24
CA LEU A 284 -1.05 4.55 3.92
C LEU A 284 -1.73 3.62 2.92
N ILE A 285 -1.54 2.30 3.06
CA ILE A 285 -2.19 1.29 2.21
C ILE A 285 -3.71 1.47 2.24
N ARG A 286 -4.28 1.72 3.43
CA ARG A 286 -5.70 1.98 3.60
C ARG A 286 -6.19 3.22 2.84
N ASP A 287 -5.34 4.23 2.65
CA ASP A 287 -5.73 5.44 1.93
C ASP A 287 -5.86 5.17 0.43
N TYR A 288 -4.97 4.35 -0.14
CA TYR A 288 -5.08 3.86 -1.52
C TYR A 288 -6.34 3.00 -1.73
N ILE A 289 -6.63 2.10 -0.80
CA ILE A 289 -7.83 1.25 -0.85
C ILE A 289 -9.09 2.11 -0.75
N GLN A 290 -9.17 2.98 0.27
CA GLN A 290 -10.34 3.82 0.52
C GLN A 290 -10.64 4.75 -0.65
N ASN A 291 -9.60 5.36 -1.25
CA ASN A 291 -9.76 6.28 -2.37
C ASN A 291 -10.52 5.64 -3.55
N VAL A 292 -10.14 4.42 -3.93
CA VAL A 292 -10.80 3.72 -5.04
C VAL A 292 -12.16 3.17 -4.62
N CYS A 293 -12.26 2.64 -3.39
CA CYS A 293 -13.53 2.18 -2.82
C CYS A 293 -14.59 3.30 -2.82
N ASP A 294 -14.24 4.51 -2.40
CA ASP A 294 -15.12 5.69 -2.42
C ASP A 294 -15.57 6.05 -3.83
N LYS A 295 -14.64 6.04 -4.80
CA LYS A 295 -14.97 6.31 -6.20
C LYS A 295 -15.91 5.27 -6.80
N CYS A 296 -15.73 4.01 -6.42
CA CYS A 296 -16.50 2.88 -6.94
C CYS A 296 -17.77 2.56 -6.16
N GLY A 297 -18.09 3.33 -5.11
CA GLY A 297 -19.24 3.07 -4.24
C GLY A 297 -19.14 1.74 -3.46
N VAL A 298 -17.92 1.22 -3.27
CA VAL A 298 -17.64 -0.01 -2.53
C VAL A 298 -17.29 0.35 -1.11
N LYS A 299 -17.99 -0.24 -0.14
CA LYS A 299 -17.71 -0.02 1.28
C LYS A 299 -16.52 -0.88 1.73
N VAL A 300 -15.68 -0.33 2.59
CA VAL A 300 -14.58 -1.04 3.24
C VAL A 300 -14.44 -0.53 4.66
N ASP A 301 -14.26 -1.44 5.62
CA ASP A 301 -14.15 -1.10 7.03
C ASP A 301 -13.26 -2.08 7.81
N GLN A 302 -13.19 -1.89 9.13
CA GLN A 302 -12.42 -2.73 10.04
C GLN A 302 -12.87 -4.19 10.10
N VAL A 303 -14.09 -4.52 9.67
CA VAL A 303 -14.62 -5.89 9.64
C VAL A 303 -14.29 -6.55 8.31
N THR A 304 -14.45 -5.83 7.19
CA THR A 304 -14.22 -6.41 5.86
C THR A 304 -12.76 -6.35 5.43
N CYS A 305 -11.96 -5.43 5.95
CA CYS A 305 -10.51 -5.33 5.70
C CYS A 305 -9.73 -5.08 7.01
N PRO A 306 -9.78 -6.02 7.98
CA PRO A 306 -9.22 -5.84 9.32
C PRO A 306 -7.72 -5.58 9.34
N ILE A 307 -6.96 -6.10 8.36
CA ILE A 307 -5.51 -5.94 8.29
C ILE A 307 -5.10 -4.47 8.21
N PHE A 308 -5.82 -3.64 7.45
CA PHE A 308 -5.45 -2.24 7.24
C PHE A 308 -6.40 -1.22 7.89
N PHE A 309 -7.63 -1.64 8.22
CA PHE A 309 -8.66 -0.75 8.74
C PHE A 309 -8.97 -0.94 10.22
N SER A 310 -8.59 -2.07 10.83
CA SER A 310 -8.76 -2.26 12.27
C SER A 310 -7.55 -1.73 13.04
N PRO A 311 -7.70 -0.86 14.04
CA PRO A 311 -6.59 -0.45 14.91
C PRO A 311 -6.14 -1.56 15.87
N ILE A 312 -6.93 -2.62 16.02
CA ILE A 312 -6.69 -3.75 16.93
C ILE A 312 -6.89 -5.05 16.15
N LEU A 313 -5.91 -5.95 16.17
CA LEU A 313 -6.12 -7.30 15.66
C LEU A 313 -6.73 -8.14 16.77
N ARG A 314 -7.96 -8.61 16.55
CA ARG A 314 -8.62 -9.60 17.39
C ARG A 314 -8.45 -10.96 16.72
N SER A 315 -7.91 -11.94 17.45
CA SER A 315 -8.04 -13.34 17.03
C SER A 315 -9.53 -13.70 17.13
N PRO A 316 -10.16 -14.29 16.10
CA PRO A 316 -11.57 -14.70 16.16
C PRO A 316 -11.89 -15.75 17.24
N ALA A 317 -10.89 -16.36 17.88
CA ALA A 317 -11.07 -17.51 18.76
C ALA A 317 -10.39 -17.41 20.15
N GLY A 318 -9.85 -16.26 20.56
CA GLY A 318 -9.16 -16.16 21.87
C GLY A 318 -7.86 -16.98 22.00
N GLU A 319 -7.53 -17.87 21.06
CA GLU A 319 -6.30 -18.67 21.11
C GLU A 319 -5.19 -18.15 20.19
N PHE A 320 -4.05 -17.90 20.84
CA PHE A 320 -2.67 -17.73 20.37
C PHE A 320 -2.46 -17.01 19.03
N VAL A 321 -2.32 -15.69 19.13
CA VAL A 321 -1.14 -15.06 18.53
C VAL A 321 -0.10 -15.05 19.65
N GLU A 322 1.05 -15.68 19.45
CA GLU A 322 2.24 -15.40 20.26
C GLU A 322 2.65 -13.93 20.03
N ALA A 323 1.92 -13.02 20.66
CA ALA A 323 2.55 -11.89 21.30
C ALA A 323 3.10 -12.45 22.61
N SER A 324 4.37 -12.20 22.89
CA SER A 324 5.08 -12.53 24.14
C SER A 324 4.45 -11.93 25.42
N SER A 325 3.20 -11.49 25.38
CA SER A 325 2.49 -10.82 26.47
C SER A 325 0.98 -11.06 26.39
N GLY A 326 0.52 -12.29 26.67
CA GLY A 326 -0.75 -12.68 27.30
C GLY A 326 -2.03 -11.83 27.22
N ASN A 327 -2.26 -11.02 26.19
CA ASN A 327 -3.47 -10.23 25.97
C ASN A 327 -4.04 -10.57 24.58
N GLU A 328 -5.26 -11.11 24.55
CA GLU A 328 -5.99 -11.62 23.37
C GLU A 328 -6.41 -10.52 22.35
N SER A 329 -5.86 -9.31 22.47
CA SER A 329 -6.01 -8.24 21.50
C SER A 329 -4.79 -7.32 21.58
N GLY A 330 -4.05 -7.21 20.48
CA GLY A 330 -2.89 -6.34 20.35
C GLY A 330 -3.17 -5.18 19.39
N PRO A 331 -2.46 -4.04 19.52
CA PRO A 331 -2.49 -3.00 18.50
C PRO A 331 -2.12 -3.61 17.15
N ASN A 332 -2.90 -3.30 16.11
CA ASN A 332 -2.62 -3.79 14.77
C ASN A 332 -1.42 -3.03 14.19
N PRO A 333 -0.24 -3.65 14.01
CA PRO A 333 0.90 -2.95 13.44
C PRO A 333 0.63 -2.49 12.00
N TYR A 334 -0.20 -3.24 11.26
CA TYR A 334 -0.48 -2.97 9.85
C TYR A 334 -1.53 -1.88 9.63
N TYR A 335 -2.18 -1.40 10.70
CA TYR A 335 -3.05 -0.23 10.61
C TYR A 335 -2.28 0.94 10.00
N ASN A 336 -1.04 1.17 10.47
CA ASN A 336 -0.15 2.23 9.98
C ASN A 336 0.80 1.78 8.86
N ALA A 337 0.45 0.73 8.11
CA ALA A 337 1.26 0.30 6.99
C ALA A 337 1.19 1.32 5.84
N CYS A 338 2.36 1.82 5.43
CA CYS A 338 2.56 2.70 4.30
C CYS A 338 3.14 1.93 3.11
N TYR A 339 2.80 2.38 1.91
CA TYR A 339 3.36 1.88 0.66
C TYR A 339 4.26 2.95 0.05
N LEU A 340 5.57 2.70 0.09
CA LEU A 340 6.58 3.53 -0.54
C LEU A 340 6.86 3.00 -1.95
N TYR A 341 6.74 3.86 -2.94
CA TYR A 341 7.08 3.56 -4.34
C TYR A 341 7.71 4.83 -4.94
N ALA A 342 8.98 4.75 -5.33
CA ALA A 342 9.76 5.90 -5.77
C ALA A 342 10.73 5.56 -6.92
N PRO A 343 10.22 5.16 -8.10
CA PRO A 343 11.07 4.69 -9.20
C PRO A 343 11.73 5.80 -10.04
N TYR A 344 11.24 7.05 -9.98
CA TYR A 344 11.65 8.09 -10.95
C TYR A 344 12.31 9.32 -10.31
N GLU A 345 11.68 9.88 -9.27
CA GLU A 345 12.15 11.09 -8.62
C GLU A 345 12.75 10.81 -7.25
N LYS A 346 13.81 11.56 -6.94
CA LYS A 346 14.39 11.61 -5.60
C LYS A 346 13.39 12.21 -4.62
N GLY A 347 13.46 11.80 -3.35
CA GLY A 347 12.59 12.37 -2.32
C GLY A 347 12.79 13.87 -2.08
N VAL A 348 11.82 14.46 -1.41
CA VAL A 348 11.73 15.88 -1.06
C VAL A 348 12.87 16.24 -0.13
N ARG A 349 13.53 17.36 -0.39
CA ARG A 349 14.63 17.83 0.47
C ARG A 349 14.04 18.35 1.78
N ARG A 350 14.63 17.96 2.91
CA ARG A 350 14.12 18.38 4.23
C ARG A 350 14.22 19.88 4.42
N TYR A 351 15.34 20.46 4.00
CA TYR A 351 15.63 21.88 4.19
C TYR A 351 15.91 22.58 2.85
N SER A 352 15.36 23.78 2.71
CA SER A 352 15.71 24.72 1.64
C SER A 352 16.76 25.74 2.13
N GLY A 353 17.40 26.47 1.20
CA GLY A 353 18.30 27.58 1.55
C GLY A 353 19.69 27.19 2.09
N MET A 354 20.12 25.93 1.95
CA MET A 354 21.43 25.47 2.44
C MET A 354 22.65 26.00 1.67
N ILE A 355 22.44 26.60 0.50
CA ILE A 355 23.50 27.18 -0.32
C ILE A 355 23.48 28.70 -0.14
N GLY A 356 24.36 29.22 0.72
CA GLY A 356 24.56 30.65 0.92
C GLY A 356 24.56 31.09 2.39
N PHE A 357 25.53 31.94 2.76
CA PHE A 357 25.68 32.45 4.13
C PHE A 357 24.60 33.48 4.56
N GLY A 358 23.55 33.71 3.76
CA GLY A 358 22.47 34.68 4.06
C GLY A 358 21.03 34.15 4.00
N SER A 359 20.80 32.91 3.56
CA SER A 359 19.44 32.34 3.51
C SER A 359 19.11 31.62 4.82
N ALA A 360 17.91 31.83 5.36
CA ALA A 360 17.41 31.05 6.49
C ALA A 360 17.18 29.60 6.06
N ILE A 361 17.52 28.65 6.94
CA ILE A 361 17.10 27.27 6.75
C ILE A 361 15.59 27.23 7.00
N GLN A 362 14.86 26.74 6.01
CA GLN A 362 13.42 26.51 6.14
C GLN A 362 13.13 25.06 5.82
N GLU A 363 12.43 24.40 6.73
CA GLU A 363 11.93 23.05 6.54
C GLU A 363 10.87 23.04 5.43
N ASP A 364 10.94 22.06 4.54
CA ASP A 364 9.91 21.87 3.51
C ASP A 364 8.69 21.18 4.11
N THR A 365 7.63 21.94 4.32
CA THR A 365 6.33 21.45 4.81
C THR A 365 5.27 21.44 3.71
N THR A 366 5.66 21.37 2.45
CA THR A 366 4.78 21.58 1.29
C THR A 366 4.48 20.30 0.52
N THR A 367 5.47 19.43 0.33
CA THR A 367 5.29 18.26 -0.53
C THR A 367 5.04 17.00 0.28
N PHE A 368 3.82 16.46 0.24
CA PHE A 368 3.39 15.22 0.90
C PHE A 368 2.96 14.13 -0.08
N TYR A 369 3.08 14.36 -1.39
CA TYR A 369 2.95 13.31 -2.40
C TYR A 369 3.77 13.69 -3.64
N GLN A 370 4.45 12.72 -4.25
CA GLN A 370 5.18 12.96 -5.49
C GLN A 370 4.40 12.31 -6.64
N VAL A 371 3.72 13.13 -7.44
CA VAL A 371 2.85 12.64 -8.53
C VAL A 371 3.65 11.84 -9.55
N ASN A 372 4.89 12.25 -9.83
CA ASN A 372 5.77 11.56 -10.77
C ASN A 372 6.19 10.17 -10.28
N ASN A 373 6.22 9.94 -8.96
CA ASN A 373 6.49 8.63 -8.36
C ASN A 373 5.21 7.81 -8.13
N ALA A 374 4.05 8.23 -8.63
CA ALA A 374 2.81 7.55 -8.31
C ALA A 374 2.73 6.14 -8.93
N PRO A 375 2.23 5.13 -8.17
CA PRO A 375 2.02 3.80 -8.72
C PRO A 375 0.96 3.82 -9.84
N ASN A 376 1.32 3.35 -11.03
CA ASN A 376 0.39 3.24 -12.16
C ASN A 376 -0.24 1.85 -12.22
N ILE A 377 -0.97 1.49 -11.16
CA ILE A 377 -1.65 0.20 -11.02
C ILE A 377 -3.09 0.39 -10.52
N PRO A 378 -4.05 -0.40 -11.03
CA PRO A 378 -5.40 -0.40 -10.49
C PRO A 378 -5.48 -1.06 -9.12
N LEU A 379 -6.55 -0.79 -8.37
CA LEU A 379 -6.72 -1.36 -7.03
C LEU A 379 -6.73 -2.90 -7.05
N SER A 380 -7.31 -3.54 -8.06
CA SER A 380 -7.29 -5.01 -8.17
C SER A 380 -5.87 -5.59 -8.17
N ASP A 381 -4.98 -4.95 -8.92
CA ASP A 381 -3.60 -5.40 -9.06
C ASP A 381 -2.81 -5.09 -7.79
N PHE A 382 -3.05 -3.93 -7.18
CA PHE A 382 -2.49 -3.58 -5.88
C PHE A 382 -2.89 -4.58 -4.78
N LEU A 383 -4.16 -4.94 -4.69
CA LEU A 383 -4.63 -5.97 -3.76
C LEU A 383 -4.01 -7.34 -4.07
N ASN A 384 -3.81 -7.69 -5.35
CA ASN A 384 -3.09 -8.89 -5.75
C ASN A 384 -1.61 -8.88 -5.36
N GLN A 385 -0.95 -7.72 -5.34
CA GLN A 385 0.41 -7.60 -4.81
C GLN A 385 0.42 -7.83 -3.30
N LEU A 386 -0.51 -7.21 -2.57
CA LEU A 386 -0.61 -7.33 -1.11
C LEU A 386 -1.00 -8.74 -0.66
N LYS A 387 -1.86 -9.44 -1.41
CA LYS A 387 -2.36 -10.76 -1.02
C LYS A 387 -1.23 -11.79 -0.85
N GLY A 388 -0.16 -11.66 -1.66
CA GLY A 388 1.03 -12.50 -1.55
C GLY A 388 1.76 -12.30 -0.22
N VAL A 389 1.99 -11.04 0.16
CA VAL A 389 2.69 -10.66 1.39
C VAL A 389 1.91 -11.08 2.63
N TYR A 390 0.59 -10.86 2.64
CA TYR A 390 -0.25 -11.08 3.82
C TYR A 390 -0.92 -12.46 3.87
N ASN A 391 -0.60 -13.35 2.91
CA ASN A 391 -1.29 -14.62 2.72
C ASN A 391 -2.82 -14.45 2.74
N ALA A 392 -3.31 -13.45 1.99
CA ALA A 392 -4.70 -13.03 2.00
C ALA A 392 -5.41 -13.40 0.71
N ASP A 393 -6.73 -13.22 0.71
CA ASP A 393 -7.55 -13.17 -0.48
C ASP A 393 -8.50 -11.99 -0.42
N TRP A 394 -9.03 -11.60 -1.59
CA TRP A 394 -9.94 -10.47 -1.68
C TRP A 394 -11.08 -10.71 -2.66
N TYR A 395 -12.25 -10.20 -2.33
CA TYR A 395 -13.45 -10.31 -3.15
C TYR A 395 -14.45 -9.21 -2.78
N ILE A 396 -15.46 -9.01 -3.63
CA ILE A 396 -16.57 -8.11 -3.34
C ILE A 396 -17.79 -8.95 -2.97
N LYS A 397 -18.48 -8.56 -1.90
CA LYS A 397 -19.72 -9.20 -1.47
C LYS A 397 -20.79 -8.15 -1.21
N TYR A 398 -21.99 -8.40 -1.69
CA TYR A 398 -23.14 -7.55 -1.39
C TYR A 398 -23.70 -7.88 0.00
N VAL A 399 -23.82 -6.87 0.85
CA VAL A 399 -24.46 -6.96 2.17
C VAL A 399 -25.55 -5.91 2.22
N ASN A 400 -26.80 -6.34 2.40
CA ASN A 400 -27.98 -5.47 2.39
C ASN A 400 -28.05 -4.57 1.14
N GLY A 401 -27.73 -5.13 -0.03
CA GLY A 401 -27.77 -4.41 -1.31
C GLY A 401 -26.59 -3.47 -1.60
N ALA A 402 -25.65 -3.29 -0.66
CA ALA A 402 -24.44 -2.48 -0.89
C ALA A 402 -23.20 -3.38 -1.10
N PRO A 403 -22.30 -3.05 -2.04
CA PRO A 403 -21.07 -3.82 -2.26
C PRO A 403 -20.04 -3.50 -1.18
N TYR A 404 -19.42 -4.54 -0.62
CA TYR A 404 -18.34 -4.45 0.36
C TYR A 404 -17.08 -5.14 -0.15
N LEU A 405 -15.93 -4.51 -0.01
CA LEU A 405 -14.61 -5.11 -0.27
C LEU A 405 -14.17 -5.92 0.94
N TYR A 406 -13.95 -7.22 0.75
CA TYR A 406 -13.33 -8.11 1.71
C TYR A 406 -11.87 -8.31 1.34
N PHE A 407 -10.95 -8.15 2.32
CA PHE A 407 -9.53 -8.48 2.20
C PHE A 407 -9.07 -9.16 3.49
N TRP A 408 -9.02 -10.49 3.47
CA TRP A 408 -8.89 -11.33 4.67
C TRP A 408 -7.76 -12.33 4.50
N ARG A 409 -7.10 -12.70 5.60
CA ARG A 409 -6.10 -13.77 5.58
C ARG A 409 -6.74 -15.11 5.25
N LYS A 410 -6.07 -15.91 4.42
CA LYS A 410 -6.54 -17.25 4.00
C LYS A 410 -6.74 -18.19 5.19
N ASP A 411 -5.86 -18.11 6.19
CA ASP A 411 -5.91 -18.95 7.39
C ASP A 411 -7.07 -18.62 8.34
N TRP A 412 -7.75 -17.48 8.18
CA TRP A 412 -8.99 -17.23 8.91
C TRP A 412 -10.18 -17.98 8.34
N PHE A 413 -10.23 -18.20 7.02
CA PHE A 413 -11.30 -18.99 6.41
C PHE A 413 -11.23 -20.47 6.77
N TYR A 414 -10.04 -21.00 7.04
CA TYR A 414 -9.85 -22.40 7.48
C TYR A 414 -10.15 -22.64 8.98
N ARG A 415 -10.47 -21.58 9.74
CA ARG A 415 -10.77 -21.67 11.18
C ARG A 415 -12.26 -21.61 11.48
N GLU A 416 -13.12 -21.54 10.46
CA GLU A 416 -14.55 -21.76 10.69
C GLU A 416 -14.76 -23.19 11.23
N PRO A 417 -15.62 -23.36 12.25
CA PRO A 417 -15.93 -24.69 12.76
C PRO A 417 -16.42 -25.55 11.59
N ALA A 418 -15.86 -26.74 11.46
CA ALA A 418 -16.23 -27.67 10.40
C ALA A 418 -17.77 -27.80 10.37
N ILE A 419 -18.36 -27.67 9.17
CA ILE A 419 -19.81 -27.77 8.96
C ILE A 419 -20.36 -29.09 9.56
N TYR A 420 -19.51 -30.12 9.61
CA TYR A 420 -19.75 -31.36 10.31
C TYR A 420 -18.56 -31.72 11.20
N ASP A 421 -18.84 -32.04 12.46
CA ASP A 421 -17.84 -32.56 13.40
C ASP A 421 -17.99 -34.08 13.53
N PHE A 422 -17.12 -34.87 12.90
CA PHE A 422 -17.20 -36.33 12.96
C PHE A 422 -16.32 -36.97 14.06
N ARG A 423 -15.87 -36.19 15.05
CA ARG A 423 -15.20 -36.74 16.23
C ARG A 423 -16.12 -37.72 16.95
N LYS A 424 -15.51 -38.67 17.68
CA LYS A 424 -16.20 -39.79 18.33
C LYS A 424 -17.38 -39.35 19.23
N ASP A 425 -17.28 -38.13 19.77
CA ASP A 425 -18.18 -37.61 20.80
C ASP A 425 -19.14 -36.54 20.24
N SER A 426 -19.13 -36.30 18.93
CA SER A 426 -19.96 -35.28 18.28
C SER A 426 -21.29 -35.85 17.77
N ALA A 427 -22.33 -35.02 17.80
CA ALA A 427 -23.66 -35.33 17.27
C ALA A 427 -23.64 -35.65 15.76
N ASP A 428 -22.72 -35.08 14.98
CA ASP A 428 -22.65 -35.33 13.54
C ASP A 428 -22.03 -36.69 13.20
N ARG A 429 -21.40 -37.39 14.16
CA ARG A 429 -20.85 -38.74 13.96
C ARG A 429 -21.89 -39.73 13.47
N LEU A 430 -23.13 -39.59 13.95
CA LEU A 430 -24.25 -40.45 13.57
C LEU A 430 -24.79 -40.17 12.16
N LYS A 431 -24.39 -39.06 11.53
CA LYS A 431 -24.75 -38.70 10.15
C LYS A 431 -23.91 -39.47 9.11
N LEU A 432 -22.90 -40.22 9.54
CA LEU A 432 -22.11 -41.12 8.69
C LEU A 432 -22.89 -42.43 8.41
N LEU A 433 -23.56 -42.49 7.27
CA LEU A 433 -24.44 -43.60 6.87
C LEU A 433 -23.69 -44.87 6.41
N GLN A 434 -22.52 -44.69 5.80
CA GLN A 434 -21.56 -45.73 5.46
C GLN A 434 -20.21 -45.26 5.99
N GLY A 435 -19.42 -46.16 6.58
CA GLY A 435 -18.10 -45.81 7.13
C GLY A 435 -17.30 -44.94 6.16
N VAL A 436 -16.52 -44.00 6.68
CA VAL A 436 -15.71 -43.13 5.83
C VAL A 436 -14.66 -43.99 5.13
N CYS A 437 -14.78 -44.10 3.80
CA CYS A 437 -13.69 -44.59 2.97
C CYS A 437 -12.61 -43.49 2.97
N PHE A 438 -11.58 -43.66 3.80
CA PHE A 438 -10.41 -42.80 3.73
C PHE A 438 -9.45 -43.40 2.71
N GLU A 439 -9.17 -42.66 1.65
CA GLU A 439 -7.89 -42.79 0.96
C GLU A 439 -6.89 -41.91 1.70
N TRP A 440 -5.69 -42.43 1.96
CA TRP A 440 -4.63 -41.62 2.54
C TRP A 440 -4.31 -40.51 1.55
N ASN A 441 -4.52 -39.27 1.97
CA ASN A 441 -4.13 -38.12 1.18
C ASN A 441 -2.60 -38.05 1.18
N GLU A 442 -1.96 -38.55 0.12
CA GLU A 442 -0.51 -38.49 -0.09
C GLU A 442 -0.01 -37.07 -0.45
N VAL A 443 -0.89 -36.06 -0.40
CA VAL A 443 -0.51 -34.67 -0.64
C VAL A 443 0.37 -34.20 0.50
N ASN A 444 1.66 -34.06 0.20
CA ASN A 444 2.61 -33.40 1.07
C ASN A 444 2.41 -31.88 1.02
N TYR A 445 2.47 -31.26 2.19
CA TYR A 445 2.43 -29.81 2.35
C TYR A 445 3.85 -29.29 2.58
N PRO A 446 4.17 -28.05 2.16
CA PRO A 446 5.47 -27.46 2.46
C PRO A 446 5.69 -27.35 3.96
N ALA A 447 6.84 -27.78 4.45
CA ALA A 447 7.20 -27.67 5.86
C ALA A 447 7.62 -26.26 6.27
N SER A 448 8.16 -25.50 5.32
CA SER A 448 8.56 -24.12 5.53
C SER A 448 8.32 -23.28 4.30
N ALA A 449 8.34 -21.96 4.46
CA ALA A 449 8.35 -21.02 3.35
C ALA A 449 9.57 -20.10 3.43
N LYS A 450 10.08 -19.72 2.26
CA LYS A 450 11.21 -18.80 2.11
C LYS A 450 10.92 -17.75 1.04
N GLY A 451 11.54 -16.58 1.19
CA GLY A 451 11.70 -15.61 0.12
C GLY A 451 10.44 -14.84 -0.20
N LEU A 452 10.01 -13.94 0.69
CA LEU A 452 8.82 -13.11 0.49
C LEU A 452 9.06 -11.93 -0.47
N TYR A 453 10.27 -11.38 -0.47
CA TYR A 453 10.59 -10.13 -1.15
C TYR A 453 11.43 -10.37 -2.40
N ALA A 454 11.08 -9.68 -3.48
CA ALA A 454 11.85 -9.70 -4.71
C ALA A 454 13.08 -8.80 -4.63
N ILE A 455 14.07 -9.11 -5.47
CA ILE A 455 15.28 -8.30 -5.66
C ILE A 455 14.90 -7.04 -6.44
N ASP A 456 15.19 -5.87 -5.85
CA ASP A 456 14.94 -4.56 -6.45
C ASP A 456 16.17 -4.13 -7.28
N PRO A 457 16.05 -3.95 -8.60
CA PRO A 457 17.21 -3.59 -9.44
C PRO A 457 17.86 -2.25 -9.08
N GLN A 458 17.09 -1.32 -8.49
CA GLN A 458 17.58 0.02 -8.14
C GLN A 458 18.04 0.12 -6.68
N ASP A 459 17.50 -0.72 -5.79
CA ASP A 459 17.82 -0.70 -4.37
C ASP A 459 18.75 -1.84 -3.92
N LEU A 460 20.05 -1.64 -4.13
CA LEU A 460 21.09 -2.55 -3.64
C LEU A 460 21.07 -2.69 -2.12
N ALA A 461 20.74 -1.63 -1.37
CA ALA A 461 20.75 -1.65 0.08
C ALA A 461 19.63 -2.57 0.59
N GLY A 462 18.40 -2.43 0.09
CA GLY A 462 17.30 -3.35 0.38
C GLY A 462 17.64 -4.81 0.05
N ASN A 463 18.31 -5.07 -1.08
CA ASN A 463 18.70 -6.43 -1.47
C ASN A 463 19.67 -7.09 -0.50
N GLU A 464 20.53 -6.33 0.17
CA GLU A 464 21.42 -6.85 1.22
C GLU A 464 20.66 -7.26 2.48
N ALA A 465 19.53 -6.61 2.77
CA ALA A 465 18.65 -6.96 3.87
C ALA A 465 17.68 -8.11 3.51
N ALA A 466 17.52 -8.43 2.23
CA ALA A 466 16.61 -9.47 1.76
C ALA A 466 16.81 -10.83 2.43
N PRO A 467 18.03 -11.33 2.75
CA PRO A 467 18.20 -12.58 3.49
C PRO A 467 17.64 -12.53 4.92
N GLN A 468 17.65 -11.37 5.57
CA GLN A 468 17.14 -11.19 6.93
C GLN A 468 15.63 -10.97 6.94
N MET A 469 15.11 -10.24 5.94
CA MET A 469 13.69 -10.01 5.76
C MET A 469 12.93 -11.19 5.13
N GLY A 470 13.60 -11.95 4.28
CA GLY A 470 13.08 -13.10 3.54
C GLY A 470 13.48 -14.43 4.17
N GLY A 471 13.70 -14.44 5.48
CA GLY A 471 14.04 -15.63 6.27
C GLY A 471 13.09 -16.80 6.05
N THR A 472 13.51 -17.99 6.50
CA THR A 472 12.65 -19.18 6.40
C THR A 472 11.72 -19.22 7.59
N VAL A 473 10.41 -19.32 7.32
CA VAL A 473 9.39 -19.52 8.35
C VAL A 473 8.96 -20.97 8.29
N ASP A 474 9.22 -21.71 9.36
CA ASP A 474 8.82 -23.11 9.49
C ASP A 474 7.34 -23.17 9.92
N PHE A 475 6.53 -23.92 9.18
CA PHE A 475 5.12 -24.15 9.49
C PHE A 475 4.92 -25.32 10.45
N ALA A 476 5.83 -26.29 10.42
CA ALA A 476 5.82 -27.46 11.27
C ALA A 476 7.25 -27.97 11.49
N LEU A 477 7.48 -28.61 12.64
CA LEU A 477 8.70 -29.39 12.85
C LEU A 477 8.65 -30.61 11.92
N ASN A 478 9.56 -30.68 10.94
CA ASN A 478 9.70 -31.81 10.00
C ASN A 478 9.70 -33.18 10.70
N ASP A 479 10.15 -33.22 11.96
CA ASP A 479 10.32 -34.46 12.73
C ASP A 479 8.99 -35.03 13.28
N SER A 480 7.94 -34.21 13.41
CA SER A 480 6.68 -34.63 14.05
C SER A 480 5.57 -34.99 13.06
N ASN A 481 5.62 -34.51 11.81
CA ASN A 481 4.62 -34.82 10.80
C ASN A 481 5.23 -35.01 9.40
N LYS A 482 5.28 -36.26 8.94
CA LYS A 482 5.84 -36.64 7.63
C LYS A 482 5.07 -36.08 6.43
N LEU A 483 3.86 -35.54 6.61
CA LEU A 483 3.11 -34.86 5.55
C LEU A 483 3.66 -33.46 5.27
N PHE A 484 4.40 -32.85 6.20
CA PHE A 484 5.06 -31.57 5.98
C PHE A 484 6.49 -31.81 5.52
N GLN A 485 6.78 -31.55 4.24
CA GLN A 485 8.10 -31.72 3.64
C GLN A 485 8.40 -30.61 2.63
N GLY A 486 9.68 -30.24 2.49
CA GLY A 486 10.14 -29.28 1.49
C GLY A 486 9.90 -27.82 1.86
N ILE A 487 10.37 -26.92 0.98
CA ILE A 487 10.34 -25.47 1.16
C ILE A 487 9.47 -24.86 0.07
N LEU A 488 8.49 -24.05 0.46
CA LEU A 488 7.70 -23.23 -0.46
C LEU A 488 8.42 -21.90 -0.72
N SER A 489 8.84 -21.67 -1.95
CA SER A 489 9.29 -20.33 -2.35
C SER A 489 8.06 -19.45 -2.63
N LYS A 490 7.92 -18.33 -1.90
CA LYS A 490 6.82 -17.36 -2.04
C LYS A 490 7.35 -15.98 -2.46
N GLU A 491 8.11 -15.91 -3.55
CA GLU A 491 8.62 -14.62 -4.03
C GLU A 491 7.50 -13.73 -4.55
N VAL A 492 7.21 -12.64 -3.82
CA VAL A 492 6.28 -11.61 -4.27
C VAL A 492 7.01 -10.68 -5.23
N LYS A 493 6.70 -10.80 -6.52
CA LYS A 493 7.41 -10.13 -7.63
C LYS A 493 7.44 -8.60 -7.56
N TYR A 494 6.53 -7.98 -6.82
CA TYR A 494 6.29 -6.54 -6.88
C TYR A 494 6.66 -5.78 -5.60
N ILE A 495 7.11 -6.50 -4.56
CA ILE A 495 7.46 -5.92 -3.26
C ILE A 495 8.93 -6.24 -2.96
N GLY A 496 9.73 -5.19 -2.81
CA GLY A 496 11.15 -5.29 -2.48
C GLY A 496 11.40 -5.28 -0.98
N ALA A 497 12.55 -5.81 -0.58
CA ALA A 497 13.02 -5.71 0.80
C ALA A 497 13.36 -4.25 1.17
N THR A 498 13.25 -3.92 2.45
CA THR A 498 13.57 -2.62 3.05
C THR A 498 14.73 -2.76 4.02
N LYS A 499 15.81 -2.01 3.81
CA LYS A 499 16.90 -1.90 4.77
C LYS A 499 16.77 -0.59 5.53
N PHE A 500 17.04 -0.61 6.83
CA PHE A 500 17.00 0.59 7.65
C PHE A 500 18.34 0.80 8.35
N ARG A 501 18.65 2.05 8.71
CA ARG A 501 19.77 2.30 9.60
C ARG A 501 19.50 1.63 10.95
N LEU A 502 20.52 0.98 11.49
CA LEU A 502 20.46 0.30 12.80
C LEU A 502 19.47 -0.87 12.84
N ASP A 503 19.18 -1.50 11.70
CA ASP A 503 18.39 -2.74 11.63
C ASP A 503 19.17 -3.99 12.07
N GLY A 504 20.48 -3.88 12.30
CA GLY A 504 21.34 -5.00 12.65
C GLY A 504 21.81 -5.81 11.45
N ALA A 505 21.50 -5.37 10.23
CA ALA A 505 21.87 -6.09 9.03
C ALA A 505 23.37 -6.05 8.75
N ASN A 506 23.95 -4.86 8.89
CA ASN A 506 25.35 -4.54 8.66
C ASN A 506 25.81 -3.48 9.67
N THR A 507 27.12 -3.22 9.71
CA THR A 507 27.67 -2.08 10.47
C THR A 507 27.14 -0.76 9.92
N ASP A 508 26.76 0.14 10.82
CA ASP A 508 26.23 1.46 10.44
C ASP A 508 27.36 2.38 9.94
N TYR A 509 27.30 2.74 8.65
CA TYR A 509 28.32 3.56 7.98
C TYR A 509 28.48 4.95 8.60
N LEU A 510 27.40 5.51 9.15
CA LEU A 510 27.42 6.82 9.78
C LEU A 510 28.13 6.80 11.13
N TYR A 511 27.87 5.80 11.97
CA TYR A 511 28.58 5.65 13.23
C TYR A 511 30.07 5.34 13.03
N ASP A 512 30.42 4.55 12.02
CA ASP A 512 31.82 4.37 11.63
C ASP A 512 32.46 5.70 11.19
N ALA A 513 31.79 6.48 10.32
CA ALA A 513 32.31 7.78 9.89
C ALA A 513 32.45 8.78 11.06
N MET A 514 31.49 8.80 12.00
CA MET A 514 31.56 9.63 13.22
C MET A 514 32.76 9.24 14.09
N GLN A 515 32.98 7.93 14.28
CA GLN A 515 34.10 7.44 15.08
C GLN A 515 35.44 7.84 14.45
N GLN A 516 35.58 7.73 13.13
CA GLN A 516 36.81 8.11 12.43
C GLN A 516 37.09 9.62 12.55
N LEU A 517 36.06 10.47 12.45
CA LEU A 517 36.21 11.91 12.71
C LEU A 517 36.65 12.21 14.13
N LEU A 518 36.03 11.56 15.12
CA LEU A 518 36.40 11.72 16.52
C LEU A 518 37.85 11.28 16.78
N ASN A 519 38.31 10.21 16.13
CA ASN A 519 39.71 9.80 16.19
C ASN A 519 40.65 10.87 15.60
N GLY A 520 40.20 11.58 14.57
CA GLY A 520 40.91 12.70 13.94
C GLY A 520 40.96 14.00 14.76
N GLN A 521 40.31 14.08 15.92
CA GLN A 521 40.24 15.29 16.74
C GLN A 521 41.61 15.84 17.19
N ALA A 522 42.65 15.00 17.23
CA ALA A 522 44.01 15.43 17.53
C ALA A 522 44.55 16.47 16.53
N LEU A 523 44.08 16.42 15.28
CA LEU A 523 44.46 17.37 14.22
C LEU A 523 43.56 18.61 14.18
N ASN A 524 42.34 18.52 14.72
CA ASN A 524 41.38 19.62 14.77
C ASN A 524 40.51 19.49 16.04
N PRO A 525 40.88 20.17 17.14
CA PRO A 525 40.17 20.07 18.43
C PRO A 525 38.69 20.48 18.35
N HIS A 526 38.29 21.27 17.36
CA HIS A 526 36.91 21.68 17.18
C HIS A 526 35.99 20.54 16.70
N ILE A 527 36.54 19.46 16.13
CA ILE A 527 35.74 18.29 15.71
C ILE A 527 34.94 17.74 16.88
N HIS A 528 35.56 17.60 18.05
CA HIS A 528 34.87 17.14 19.26
C HIS A 528 33.66 18.03 19.61
N SER A 529 33.86 19.35 19.55
CA SER A 529 32.81 20.33 19.83
C SER A 529 31.66 20.24 18.82
N HIS A 530 31.96 20.08 17.53
CA HIS A 530 30.94 19.93 16.50
C HIS A 530 30.16 18.63 16.68
N MET A 531 30.86 17.50 16.84
CA MET A 531 30.25 16.18 16.96
C MET A 531 29.32 16.06 18.16
N LYS A 532 29.62 16.72 19.28
CA LYS A 532 28.73 16.77 20.45
C LYS A 532 27.33 17.31 20.11
N HIS A 533 27.23 18.24 19.15
CA HIS A 533 25.96 18.81 18.70
C HIS A 533 25.32 18.04 17.54
N ILE A 534 26.14 17.38 16.71
CA ILE A 534 25.67 16.66 15.51
C ILE A 534 25.15 15.26 15.86
N ILE A 535 25.79 14.54 16.80
CA ILE A 535 25.39 13.18 17.16
C ILE A 535 23.92 13.10 17.60
N PRO A 536 23.43 13.95 18.53
CA PRO A 536 22.01 13.93 18.92
C PRO A 536 21.08 14.19 17.73
N TRP A 537 21.49 15.09 16.82
CA TRP A 537 20.73 15.44 15.63
C TRP A 537 20.65 14.29 14.63
N ILE A 538 21.76 13.59 14.36
CA ILE A 538 21.74 12.39 13.52
C ILE A 538 20.84 11.31 14.13
N ARG A 539 20.88 11.13 15.46
CA ARG A 539 20.00 10.16 16.15
C ARG A 539 18.53 10.51 16.00
N GLU A 540 18.20 11.79 16.14
CA GLU A 540 16.82 12.25 16.03
C GLU A 540 16.23 12.00 14.65
N TYR A 541 17.03 12.19 13.58
CA TYR A 541 16.51 12.26 12.21
C TYR A 541 16.91 11.12 11.28
N ALA A 542 17.99 10.41 11.57
CA ALA A 542 18.54 9.41 10.68
C ALA A 542 18.54 8.00 11.31
N ASP A 543 18.27 7.85 12.61
CA ASP A 543 18.06 6.52 13.20
C ASP A 543 16.80 5.90 12.59
N TYR A 544 16.91 4.65 12.12
CA TYR A 544 15.86 3.94 11.38
C TYR A 544 15.38 4.65 10.12
N ALA A 545 16.20 5.54 9.55
CA ALA A 545 15.99 6.02 8.19
C ALA A 545 16.16 4.86 7.20
N LEU A 546 15.37 4.87 6.12
CA LEU A 546 15.49 3.90 5.04
C LEU A 546 16.89 4.02 4.41
N LEU A 547 17.57 2.91 4.17
CA LEU A 547 18.81 2.90 3.42
C LEU A 547 18.49 2.67 1.94
N LEU A 548 18.89 3.62 1.11
CA LEU A 548 18.85 3.53 -0.35
C LEU A 548 20.26 3.70 -0.91
N LYS A 549 20.45 3.39 -2.20
CA LYS A 549 21.71 3.67 -2.90
C LYS A 549 21.62 4.88 -3.83
N ASN A 550 20.50 5.02 -4.54
CA ASN A 550 20.36 5.95 -5.67
C ASN A 550 19.15 6.89 -5.54
N ASP A 551 18.72 7.22 -4.33
CA ASP A 551 17.51 8.02 -4.06
C ASP A 551 16.18 7.40 -4.53
N THR A 552 16.20 6.25 -5.21
CA THR A 552 15.02 5.65 -5.84
C THR A 552 14.92 4.16 -5.52
N CYS A 553 13.73 3.60 -5.69
CA CYS A 553 13.45 2.18 -5.64
C CYS A 553 12.43 1.78 -6.70
N GLU A 554 12.67 0.68 -7.40
CA GLU A 554 11.79 0.23 -8.49
C GLU A 554 10.62 -0.61 -7.98
N LEU A 555 10.84 -1.38 -6.92
CA LEU A 555 9.78 -2.18 -6.31
C LEU A 555 9.11 -1.44 -5.16
N GLY A 556 7.84 -1.73 -4.94
CA GLY A 556 7.10 -1.20 -3.80
C GLY A 556 7.70 -1.70 -2.49
N LYS A 557 7.68 -0.87 -1.46
CA LYS A 557 8.17 -1.18 -0.12
C LYS A 557 7.07 -0.93 0.90
N ILE A 558 6.88 -1.86 1.83
CA ILE A 558 5.91 -1.71 2.92
C ILE A 558 6.66 -1.27 4.17
N ILE A 559 6.25 -0.12 4.74
CA ILE A 559 6.88 0.46 5.92
C ILE A 559 5.80 0.66 7.00
N ILE A 560 6.06 0.21 8.22
CA ILE A 560 5.15 0.41 9.34
C ILE A 560 5.47 1.75 10.01
N TRP A 561 4.56 2.72 9.89
CA TRP A 561 4.70 4.05 10.48
C TRP A 561 4.38 4.04 11.99
N ASP A 562 5.18 4.75 12.79
CA ASP A 562 4.98 4.88 14.24
C ASP A 562 3.75 5.69 14.66
N GLY A 563 3.16 6.45 13.73
CA GLY A 563 1.97 7.27 14.00
C GLY A 563 2.26 8.63 14.63
N ALA A 564 3.51 8.97 14.92
CA ALA A 564 3.86 10.14 15.74
C ALA A 564 3.86 11.45 14.93
N SER A 565 4.51 11.44 13.76
CA SER A 565 4.61 12.62 12.88
C SER A 565 4.54 12.24 11.42
N ARG A 566 3.86 13.08 10.61
CA ARG A 566 3.81 12.95 9.15
C ARG A 566 5.04 13.57 8.49
N LEU A 567 5.60 14.63 9.08
CA LEU A 567 6.92 15.18 8.73
C LEU A 567 7.98 14.39 9.49
N HIS A 568 9.08 14.01 8.82
CA HIS A 568 10.12 13.17 9.43
C HIS A 568 9.56 11.85 10.01
N ALA A 569 8.64 11.22 9.28
CA ALA A 569 8.00 9.97 9.70
C ALA A 569 9.06 8.89 9.95
N LYS A 570 8.84 8.10 11.02
CA LYS A 570 9.73 7.02 11.43
C LYS A 570 9.07 5.66 11.28
N ALA A 571 9.89 4.68 10.93
CA ALA A 571 9.48 3.29 10.97
C ALA A 571 9.47 2.78 12.42
N VAL A 572 8.57 1.85 12.74
CA VAL A 572 8.52 1.20 14.06
C VAL A 572 9.74 0.31 14.26
N LYS A 573 10.56 0.65 15.25
CA LYS A 573 11.85 -0.01 15.58
C LYS A 573 11.75 -1.54 15.77
N ASP A 574 10.72 -2.03 16.46
CA ASP A 574 10.58 -3.46 16.78
C ASP A 574 10.01 -4.30 15.61
N MET A 575 9.64 -3.64 14.51
CA MET A 575 9.08 -4.25 13.29
C MET A 575 10.00 -4.05 12.06
N VAL A 576 11.01 -3.19 12.19
CA VAL A 576 12.27 -3.30 11.44
C VAL A 576 12.96 -4.54 12.00
N PRO A 577 13.47 -5.48 11.19
CA PRO A 577 13.96 -6.76 11.70
C PRO A 577 15.19 -6.58 12.60
N MET A 578 14.99 -6.18 13.86
CA MET A 578 15.92 -6.54 14.92
C MET A 578 15.81 -8.05 15.02
N ALA A 579 16.92 -8.73 14.73
CA ALA A 579 17.09 -10.14 14.98
C ALA A 579 16.60 -10.49 16.39
N THR A 580 15.35 -10.94 16.51
CA THR A 580 14.93 -11.73 17.66
C THR A 580 15.56 -13.09 17.46
N ASP A 581 16.43 -13.43 18.40
CA ASP A 581 17.05 -14.74 18.57
C ASP A 581 18.07 -15.17 17.50
N LEU A 582 19.19 -14.43 17.45
CA LEU A 582 20.46 -15.16 17.42
C LEU A 582 20.50 -16.00 18.69
N GLN A 583 20.25 -17.29 18.49
CA GLN A 583 20.62 -18.40 19.36
C GLN A 583 21.57 -17.99 20.47
N SER A 584 21.14 -18.29 21.69
CA SER A 584 21.98 -18.71 22.81
C SER A 584 23.27 -19.42 22.35
N SER A 585 24.27 -18.65 21.95
CA SER A 585 25.65 -19.11 22.02
C SER A 585 25.96 -19.19 23.50
N PRO A 586 26.28 -20.38 24.05
CA PRO A 586 26.63 -20.47 25.44
C PRO A 586 27.83 -19.56 25.67
N VAL A 587 27.67 -18.63 26.60
CA VAL A 587 28.76 -17.84 27.17
C VAL A 587 29.89 -18.82 27.50
N PRO A 588 31.11 -18.64 26.97
CA PRO A 588 32.24 -19.46 27.38
C PRO A 588 32.40 -19.29 28.88
N ASN A 589 32.25 -20.40 29.62
CA ASN A 589 32.39 -20.44 31.06
C ASN A 589 33.72 -19.77 31.47
N PRO A 590 33.71 -18.62 32.17
CA PRO A 590 34.93 -17.98 32.61
C PRO A 590 35.35 -18.60 33.94
N ASN A 591 35.78 -19.86 33.92
CA ASN A 591 36.57 -20.45 35.00
C ASN A 591 37.25 -21.74 34.53
N PRO A 592 38.58 -21.75 34.36
CA PRO A 592 39.36 -22.97 34.40
C PRO A 592 39.71 -23.27 35.85
N ARG A 593 39.00 -24.21 36.47
CA ARG A 593 39.50 -25.03 37.59
C ARG A 593 38.91 -26.42 37.52
#